data_AF-A0A7X7TPL0-F1
#
_entry.id   AF-A0A7X7TPL0-F1
#
_cell.length_a   1.000
_cell.length_b   1.000
_cell.length_c   1.000
_cell.angle_alpha   90.00
_cell.angle_beta   90.00
_cell.angle_gamma   90.00
#
_symmetry.space_group_name_H-M   'P 1'
#
loop_
_entity.id
_entity.type
_entity.pdbx_description
1 polymer ?
#
loop_
_entity_poly.entity_id
_entity_poly.type
_entity_poly.pdbx_seq_one_letter_code
_entity_poly.pdbx_strand_id
1 'polypeptide(L)'
;EAEAKEAGADYVGLDEYIEKIKNGWIDFDVIIAQPAVMGKIGSLGRILGPRGLMPNPKSGTVTDDVAKAVKEIKQGKIDFKADKYGIIHASVGRISFTPEQIADNVREFIRALLKLKPAGVKGAYIKSIYLSTTMSPGLKIDPKSIEEN
;
A
#
# COMPACT_ATOMS: atom_id res chain seq x y z
N GLU A 1 -6.75 10.17 -19.51
CA GLU A 1 -6.55 8.84 -20.14
C GLU A 1 -5.16 8.66 -20.76
N ALA A 2 -4.67 9.60 -21.58
CA ALA A 2 -3.32 9.53 -22.17
C ALA A 2 -2.19 9.39 -21.13
N GLU A 3 -2.23 10.22 -20.08
CA GLU A 3 -1.24 10.21 -18.99
C GLU A 3 -1.16 8.87 -18.21
N ALA A 4 -2.28 8.15 -18.12
CA ALA A 4 -2.34 6.84 -17.45
C ALA A 4 -1.75 5.73 -18.32
N LYS A 5 -2.00 5.77 -19.64
CA LYS A 5 -1.41 4.82 -20.60
C LYS A 5 0.11 5.01 -20.69
N GLU A 6 0.58 6.25 -20.72
CA GLU A 6 2.02 6.56 -20.75
C GLU A 6 2.73 6.19 -19.44
N ALA A 7 2.04 6.26 -18.30
CA ALA A 7 2.57 5.80 -17.02
C ALA A 7 2.61 4.27 -16.88
N GLY A 8 2.07 3.53 -17.87
CA GLY A 8 2.08 2.09 -17.92
C GLY A 8 0.92 1.44 -17.20
N ALA A 9 -0.24 2.09 -17.07
CA ALA A 9 -1.44 1.44 -16.53
C ALA A 9 -1.92 0.31 -17.46
N ASP A 10 -2.21 -0.86 -16.89
CA ASP A 10 -2.58 -2.07 -17.65
C ASP A 10 -3.98 -1.94 -18.29
N TYR A 11 -4.89 -1.22 -17.63
CA TYR A 11 -6.24 -0.93 -18.13
C TYR A 11 -6.61 0.53 -17.89
N VAL A 12 -7.12 1.21 -18.93
CA VAL A 12 -7.51 2.63 -18.87
C VAL A 12 -8.86 2.83 -19.56
N GLY A 13 -9.86 3.29 -18.82
CA GLY A 13 -11.14 3.76 -19.33
C GLY A 13 -12.16 3.95 -18.19
N LEU A 14 -13.17 4.81 -18.42
CA LEU A 14 -14.23 5.06 -17.44
C LEU A 14 -15.39 4.06 -17.59
N ASP A 15 -16.26 4.26 -18.58
CA ASP A 15 -17.60 3.65 -18.57
C ASP A 15 -17.57 2.16 -18.97
N GLU A 16 -16.68 1.77 -19.90
CA GLU A 16 -16.52 0.38 -20.34
C GLU A 16 -16.05 -0.54 -19.19
N TYR A 17 -15.10 -0.06 -18.37
CA TYR A 17 -14.58 -0.83 -17.25
C TYR A 17 -15.51 -0.81 -16.04
N ILE A 18 -16.26 0.27 -15.83
CA ILE A 18 -17.32 0.30 -14.82
C ILE A 18 -18.36 -0.81 -15.10
N GLU A 19 -18.77 -1.00 -16.36
CA GLU A 19 -19.70 -2.07 -16.73
C GLU A 19 -19.06 -3.46 -16.61
N LYS A 20 -17.80 -3.65 -17.02
CA LYS A 20 -17.07 -4.91 -16.80
C LYS A 20 -16.96 -5.28 -15.32
N ILE A 21 -16.69 -4.30 -14.45
CA ILE A 21 -16.63 -4.52 -12.99
C ILE A 21 -18.02 -4.85 -12.42
N LYS A 22 -19.09 -4.21 -12.92
CA LYS A 22 -20.47 -4.61 -12.57
C LYS A 22 -20.78 -6.05 -12.97
N ASN A 23 -20.25 -6.49 -14.12
CA ASN A 23 -20.39 -7.85 -14.63
C ASN A 23 -19.45 -8.88 -13.96
N GLY A 24 -18.69 -8.47 -12.94
CA GLY A 24 -17.88 -9.38 -12.12
C GLY A 24 -16.44 -9.56 -12.57
N TRP A 25 -15.92 -8.71 -13.46
CA TRP A 25 -14.51 -8.72 -13.83
C TRP A 25 -13.66 -8.04 -12.75
N ILE A 26 -12.74 -8.79 -12.14
CA ILE A 26 -11.98 -8.36 -10.95
C ILE A 26 -10.52 -8.83 -11.03
N ASP A 27 -9.88 -8.60 -12.18
CA ASP A 27 -8.49 -9.00 -12.43
C ASP A 27 -7.54 -7.79 -12.31
N PHE A 28 -7.61 -7.12 -11.15
CA PHE A 28 -6.78 -5.97 -10.83
C PHE A 28 -6.51 -5.87 -9.33
N ASP A 29 -5.33 -5.35 -8.97
CA ASP A 29 -4.88 -5.24 -7.58
C ASP A 29 -5.17 -3.87 -6.97
N VAL A 30 -5.11 -2.79 -7.75
CA VAL A 30 -5.29 -1.40 -7.28
C VAL A 30 -6.06 -0.58 -8.31
N ILE A 31 -7.09 0.13 -7.86
CA ILE A 31 -7.80 1.13 -8.66
C ILE A 31 -7.28 2.52 -8.30
N ILE A 32 -6.86 3.27 -9.31
CA ILE A 32 -6.52 4.69 -9.20
C ILE A 32 -7.64 5.48 -9.89
N ALA A 33 -8.15 6.50 -9.23
CA ALA A 33 -9.27 7.27 -9.75
C ALA A 33 -9.11 8.77 -9.50
N GLN A 34 -9.61 9.57 -10.44
CA GLN A 34 -9.73 11.02 -10.24
C GLN A 34 -10.93 11.34 -9.33
N PRO A 35 -10.86 12.43 -8.53
CA PRO A 35 -11.98 12.85 -7.67
C PRO A 35 -13.30 13.02 -8.43
N ALA A 36 -13.25 13.51 -9.68
CA ALA A 36 -14.44 13.74 -10.51
C ALA A 36 -15.25 12.46 -10.82
N VAL A 37 -14.61 11.29 -10.81
CA VAL A 37 -15.25 10.00 -11.18
C VAL A 37 -15.66 9.15 -9.97
N MET A 38 -15.33 9.60 -8.75
CA MET A 38 -15.68 8.92 -7.49
C MET A 38 -17.19 8.71 -7.33
N GLY A 39 -18.02 9.65 -7.81
CA GLY A 39 -19.49 9.53 -7.75
C GLY A 39 -20.05 8.32 -8.49
N LYS A 40 -19.43 7.94 -9.63
CA LYS A 40 -19.82 6.75 -10.40
C LYS A 40 -19.31 5.46 -9.74
N ILE A 41 -18.08 5.49 -9.20
CA ILE A 41 -17.43 4.35 -8.53
C ILE A 41 -18.10 3.99 -7.20
N GLY A 42 -18.74 4.96 -6.52
CA GLY A 42 -19.50 4.71 -5.29
C GLY A 42 -20.59 3.64 -5.44
N SER A 43 -21.21 3.53 -6.63
CA SER A 43 -22.20 2.49 -6.94
C SER A 43 -21.63 1.06 -6.92
N LEU A 44 -20.33 0.92 -7.17
CA LEU A 44 -19.59 -0.34 -7.14
C LEU A 44 -19.13 -0.74 -5.72
N GLY A 45 -19.42 0.09 -4.71
CA GLY A 45 -18.98 -0.12 -3.33
C GLY A 45 -19.43 -1.46 -2.72
N ARG A 46 -20.55 -2.05 -3.18
CA ARG A 46 -20.97 -3.40 -2.75
C ARG A 46 -20.01 -4.51 -3.19
N ILE A 47 -19.36 -4.35 -4.34
CA ILE A 47 -18.43 -5.34 -4.90
C ILE A 47 -17.00 -5.04 -4.42
N LEU A 48 -16.59 -3.78 -4.48
CA LEU A 48 -15.22 -3.34 -4.17
C LEU A 48 -14.95 -3.19 -2.67
N GLY A 49 -15.99 -2.93 -1.86
CA GLY A 49 -15.89 -2.68 -0.43
C GLY A 49 -15.37 -3.86 0.39
N PRO A 50 -15.98 -5.06 0.32
CA PRO A 50 -15.55 -6.23 1.09
C PRO A 50 -14.12 -6.68 0.77
N ARG A 51 -13.61 -6.32 -0.41
CA ARG A 51 -12.28 -6.71 -0.91
C ARG A 51 -11.20 -5.66 -0.66
N GLY A 52 -11.56 -4.48 -0.14
CA GLY A 52 -10.61 -3.40 0.12
C GLY A 52 -10.02 -2.74 -1.14
N LEU A 53 -10.59 -3.00 -2.32
CA LEU A 53 -10.15 -2.45 -3.61
C LEU A 53 -10.73 -1.06 -3.91
N MET A 54 -11.53 -0.52 -2.98
CA MET A 54 -12.14 0.80 -3.14
C MET A 54 -11.05 1.89 -3.02
N PRO A 55 -10.94 2.82 -3.99
CA PRO A 55 -9.98 3.91 -3.90
C PRO A 55 -10.23 4.77 -2.67
N ASN A 56 -9.16 5.15 -1.97
CA ASN A 56 -9.22 5.91 -0.73
C ASN A 56 -8.26 7.10 -0.83
N PRO A 57 -8.73 8.34 -0.60
CA PRO A 57 -7.86 9.51 -0.53
C PRO A 57 -6.72 9.36 0.48
N LYS A 58 -6.92 8.60 1.57
CA LYS A 58 -5.87 8.35 2.57
C LYS A 58 -4.74 7.47 2.07
N SER A 59 -5.02 6.56 1.14
CA SER A 59 -4.01 5.72 0.48
C SER A 59 -3.36 6.44 -0.71
N GLY A 60 -3.79 7.67 -1.03
CA GLY A 60 -3.29 8.42 -2.18
C GLY A 60 -3.70 7.83 -3.54
N THR A 61 -4.61 6.85 -3.56
CA THR A 61 -5.17 6.26 -4.80
C THR A 61 -6.23 7.14 -5.45
N VAL A 62 -6.60 8.25 -4.80
CA VAL A 62 -7.42 9.31 -5.39
C VAL A 62 -6.55 10.54 -5.57
N THR A 63 -6.18 10.84 -6.81
CA THR A 63 -5.35 11.99 -7.16
C THR A 63 -5.72 12.53 -8.53
N ASP A 64 -5.46 13.81 -8.75
CA ASP A 64 -5.54 14.44 -10.08
C ASP A 64 -4.33 14.03 -10.95
N ASP A 65 -3.17 13.79 -10.31
CA ASP A 65 -1.90 13.38 -10.94
C ASP A 65 -1.83 11.84 -11.13
N VAL A 66 -2.64 11.30 -12.06
CA VAL A 66 -2.75 9.85 -12.28
C VAL A 66 -1.41 9.21 -12.70
N ALA A 67 -0.61 9.90 -13.52
CA ALA A 67 0.65 9.36 -14.01
C ALA A 67 1.69 9.09 -12.89
N LYS A 68 1.77 9.98 -11.89
CA LYS A 68 2.68 9.79 -10.75
C LYS A 68 2.18 8.68 -9.85
N ALA A 69 0.88 8.63 -9.56
CA ALA A 69 0.31 7.57 -8.73
C ALA A 69 0.51 6.17 -9.35
N VAL A 70 0.33 6.03 -10.67
CA VAL A 70 0.60 4.76 -11.37
C VAL A 70 2.07 4.35 -11.21
N LYS A 71 3.01 5.28 -11.40
CA LYS A 71 4.45 5.00 -11.25
C LYS A 71 4.81 4.63 -9.82
N GLU A 72 4.30 5.35 -8.82
CA GLU A 72 4.56 5.06 -7.40
C GLU A 72 4.02 3.68 -6.99
N ILE A 73 2.82 3.32 -7.45
CA ILE A 73 2.21 2.02 -7.13
C ILE A 73 2.96 0.90 -7.85
N LYS A 74 3.36 1.08 -9.11
CA LYS A 74 4.19 0.10 -9.83
C LYS A 74 5.60 -0.03 -9.26
N GLN A 75 6.13 1.02 -8.63
CA GLN A 75 7.39 0.97 -7.88
C GLN A 75 7.27 0.20 -6.56
N GLY A 76 6.08 -0.30 -6.21
CA GLY A 76 5.90 -1.18 -5.05
C GLY A 76 5.63 -0.43 -3.75
N LYS A 77 4.94 0.71 -3.81
CA LYS A 77 4.50 1.44 -2.61
C LYS A 77 3.73 0.50 -1.68
N ILE A 78 4.24 0.32 -0.46
CA ILE A 78 3.60 -0.50 0.57
C ILE A 78 2.71 0.43 1.40
N ASP A 79 1.40 0.26 1.26
CA ASP A 79 0.45 0.89 2.17
C ASP A 79 0.40 0.12 3.49
N PHE A 80 0.75 0.80 4.58
CA PHE A 80 0.63 0.26 5.93
C PHE A 80 -0.37 1.07 6.73
N LYS A 81 -1.26 0.36 7.44
CA LYS A 81 -2.27 0.96 8.31
C LYS A 81 -2.04 0.48 9.74
N ALA A 82 -2.13 1.41 10.69
CA ALA A 82 -2.13 1.05 12.10
C ALA A 82 -3.46 0.36 12.47
N ASP A 83 -3.36 -0.77 13.16
CA ASP A 83 -4.50 -1.46 13.73
C ASP A 83 -5.01 -0.74 15.00
N LYS A 84 -6.19 -1.12 15.50
CA LYS A 84 -6.79 -0.57 16.73
C LYS A 84 -5.88 -0.71 17.96
N TYR A 85 -5.02 -1.73 17.97
CA TYR A 85 -4.03 -1.96 19.02
C TYR A 85 -2.73 -1.16 18.83
N GLY A 86 -2.63 -0.33 17.80
CA GLY A 86 -1.42 0.45 17.48
C GLY A 86 -0.29 -0.39 16.90
N ILE A 87 -0.59 -1.56 16.36
CA ILE A 87 0.36 -2.43 15.67
C ILE A 87 0.34 -2.10 14.18
N ILE A 88 1.52 -2.02 13.56
CA ILE A 88 1.68 -1.80 12.13
C ILE A 88 2.12 -3.12 11.50
N HIS A 89 1.35 -3.59 10.52
CA HIS A 89 1.68 -4.77 9.71
C HIS A 89 2.09 -4.30 8.32
N ALA A 90 3.25 -4.76 7.85
CA ALA A 90 3.74 -4.48 6.51
C ALA A 90 4.47 -5.71 5.95
N SER A 91 4.27 -5.98 4.67
CA SER A 91 5.00 -7.03 3.96
C SER A 91 6.27 -6.44 3.36
N VAL A 92 7.42 -6.85 3.87
CA VAL A 92 8.74 -6.29 3.50
C VAL A 92 9.45 -7.09 2.39
N GLY A 93 8.90 -8.22 1.95
CA GLY A 93 9.48 -9.03 0.89
C GLY A 93 8.80 -10.37 0.67
N ARG A 94 9.30 -11.11 -0.32
CA ARG A 94 8.93 -12.51 -0.61
C ARG A 94 10.17 -13.39 -0.53
N ILE A 95 9.98 -14.71 -0.48
CA ILE A 95 11.09 -15.68 -0.42
C ILE A 95 12.01 -15.63 -1.66
N SER A 96 11.49 -15.08 -2.77
CA SER A 96 12.24 -14.89 -4.01
C SER A 96 13.27 -13.75 -3.94
N PHE A 97 13.27 -12.95 -2.87
CA PHE A 97 14.21 -11.84 -2.71
C PHE A 97 15.48 -12.32 -2.01
N THR A 98 16.60 -11.68 -2.32
CA THR A 98 17.86 -11.97 -1.63
C THR A 98 17.80 -11.48 -0.17
N PRO A 99 18.58 -12.09 0.76
CA PRO A 99 18.62 -11.66 2.15
C PRO A 99 18.98 -10.18 2.31
N GLU A 100 19.87 -9.67 1.45
CA GLU A 100 20.31 -8.26 1.45
C GLU A 100 19.16 -7.32 1.10
N GLN A 101 18.38 -7.63 0.06
CA GLN A 101 17.21 -6.84 -0.33
C GLN A 101 16.15 -6.79 0.77
N ILE A 102 15.93 -7.91 1.47
CA ILE A 102 14.96 -7.96 2.59
C ILE A 102 15.47 -7.08 3.74
N ALA A 103 16.77 -7.14 4.06
CA ALA A 103 17.36 -6.29 5.10
C ALA A 103 17.24 -4.80 4.75
N ASP A 104 17.54 -4.42 3.50
CA ASP A 104 17.41 -3.05 3.01
C ASP A 104 15.97 -2.53 3.09
N ASN A 105 15.00 -3.35 2.65
CA ASN A 105 13.58 -3.01 2.73
C ASN A 105 13.11 -2.80 4.18
N VAL A 106 13.55 -3.66 5.10
CA VAL A 106 13.23 -3.52 6.54
C VAL A 106 13.82 -2.24 7.12
N ARG A 107 15.09 -1.91 6.79
CA ARG A 107 15.73 -0.67 7.25
C ARG A 107 14.99 0.57 6.72
N GLU A 108 14.64 0.59 5.44
CA GLU A 108 13.95 1.73 4.85
C GLU A 108 12.53 1.89 5.44
N PHE A 109 11.83 0.79 5.66
CA PHE A 109 10.52 0.79 6.32
C PHE A 109 10.60 1.40 7.73
N ILE A 110 11.60 1.02 8.53
CA ILE A 110 11.79 1.56 9.89
C ILE A 110 12.17 3.03 9.85
N ARG A 111 13.03 3.46 8.91
CA ARG A 111 13.38 4.88 8.72
C ARG A 111 12.14 5.70 8.33
N ALA A 112 11.28 5.18 7.45
CA ALA A 112 10.03 5.83 7.09
C ALA A 112 9.08 5.96 8.30
N LEU A 113 8.98 4.92 9.14
CA LEU A 113 8.20 4.96 10.38
C LEU A 113 8.72 6.02 11.37
N LEU A 114 10.04 6.12 11.55
CA LEU A 114 10.64 7.12 12.43
C LEU A 114 10.37 8.55 11.92
N LYS A 115 10.39 8.79 10.60
CA LYS A 115 10.03 10.08 10.00
C LYS A 115 8.55 10.44 10.24
N LEU A 116 7.67 9.44 10.24
CA LEU A 116 6.23 9.61 10.46
C LEU A 116 5.86 9.69 11.95
N LYS A 117 6.85 9.69 12.87
CA LYS A 117 6.60 9.81 14.30
C LYS A 117 5.84 11.11 14.62
N PRO A 118 4.65 11.03 15.23
CA PRO A 118 3.93 12.22 15.67
C PRO A 118 4.69 12.94 16.79
N ALA A 119 4.74 14.28 16.74
CA ALA A 119 5.46 15.11 17.70
C ALA A 119 4.98 14.94 19.17
N GLY A 120 3.76 14.41 19.37
CA GLY A 120 3.18 14.18 20.69
C GLY A 120 3.62 12.90 21.40
N VAL A 121 4.41 12.02 20.76
CA VAL A 121 4.80 10.74 21.37
C VAL A 121 5.96 10.92 22.35
N LYS A 122 5.66 10.80 23.65
CA LYS A 122 6.66 10.72 24.72
C LYS A 122 7.09 9.25 24.93
N GLY A 123 8.39 8.97 24.76
CA GLY A 123 8.98 7.64 24.94
C GLY A 123 9.46 6.96 23.65
N ALA A 124 9.83 5.69 23.76
CA ALA A 124 10.26 4.86 22.63
C ALA A 124 9.11 4.62 21.65
N TYR A 125 9.28 5.05 20.40
CA TYR A 125 8.25 4.91 19.35
C TYR A 125 8.07 3.45 18.91
N ILE A 126 9.17 2.70 18.85
CA ILE A 126 9.20 1.27 18.52
C ILE A 126 9.42 0.50 19.82
N LYS A 127 8.47 -0.34 20.21
CA LYS A 127 8.57 -1.19 21.42
C LYS A 127 9.18 -2.56 21.14
N SER A 128 8.82 -3.16 20.01
CA SER A 128 9.25 -4.50 19.62
C SER A 128 9.03 -4.70 18.14
N ILE A 129 9.95 -5.39 17.48
CA ILE A 129 9.85 -5.77 16.07
C ILE A 129 9.78 -7.29 16.01
N TYR A 130 8.78 -7.81 15.29
CA TYR A 130 8.62 -9.23 15.03
C TYR A 130 8.59 -9.45 13.53
N LEU A 131 9.43 -10.36 13.05
CA LEU A 131 9.46 -10.76 11.64
C LEU A 131 8.97 -12.20 11.56
N SER A 132 7.88 -12.40 10.82
CA SER A 132 7.29 -13.71 10.60
C SER A 132 7.00 -13.90 9.11
N THR A 133 7.11 -15.15 8.65
CA THR A 133 6.52 -15.54 7.37
C THR A 133 5.06 -15.94 7.59
N THR A 134 4.31 -16.14 6.50
CA THR A 134 2.85 -16.37 6.54
C THR A 134 2.41 -17.53 7.45
N MET A 135 3.26 -18.55 7.62
CA MET A 135 2.92 -19.76 8.37
C MET A 135 3.97 -20.15 9.44
N SER A 136 4.96 -19.31 9.73
CA SER A 136 6.04 -19.65 10.66
C SER A 136 5.96 -18.86 11.97
N PRO A 137 6.56 -19.37 13.07
CA PRO A 137 6.71 -18.61 14.30
C PRO A 137 7.48 -17.29 14.03
N GLY A 138 7.04 -16.23 14.70
CA GLY A 138 7.67 -14.91 14.59
C GLY A 138 8.99 -14.85 15.33
N LEU A 139 10.01 -14.31 14.67
CA LEU A 139 11.32 -14.07 15.24
C LEU A 139 11.37 -12.64 15.78
N LYS A 140 11.72 -12.49 17.05
CA LYS A 140 11.88 -11.17 17.67
C LYS A 140 13.22 -10.58 17.26
N ILE A 141 13.18 -9.39 16.66
CA ILE A 141 14.37 -8.65 16.26
C ILE A 141 14.61 -7.55 17.28
N ASP A 142 15.88 -7.32 17.65
CA ASP A 142 16.24 -6.20 18.50
C ASP A 142 16.21 -4.90 17.67
N PRO A 143 15.35 -3.93 18.02
CA PRO A 143 15.28 -2.65 17.31
C PRO A 143 16.59 -1.84 17.34
N LYS A 144 17.49 -2.09 18.30
CA LYS A 144 18.79 -1.39 18.38
C LYS A 144 19.78 -1.83 17.29
N SER A 145 19.69 -3.08 16.85
CA SER A 145 20.56 -3.61 15.78
C SER A 145 20.35 -2.94 14.42
N ILE A 146 19.30 -2.12 14.29
CA ILE A 146 18.89 -1.45 13.06
C ILE A 146 19.36 0.01 13.04
N GLU A 147 19.75 0.57 14.20
CA GLU A 147 20.34 1.92 14.30
C GLU A 147 21.85 1.92 14.03
N GLU A 148 22.54 0.80 14.26
CA GLU A 148 23.96 0.62 13.92
C GLU A 148 24.12 0.18 12.46
N ASN A 149 24.08 1.16 11.54
CA ASN A 149 24.83 1.28 10.27
C ASN A 149 24.22 2.36 9.35
#